data_AF-L5LWI1-F1
#
_entry.id   AF-L5LWI1-F1
#
_cell.length_a   1.000
_cell.length_b   1.000
_cell.length_c   1.000
_cell.angle_alpha   90.00
_cell.angle_beta   90.00
_cell.angle_gamma   90.00
#
_symmetry.space_group_name_H-M   'P 1'
#
loop_
_entity.id
_entity.type
_entity.pdbx_description
1 polymer ?
#
loop_
_entity_poly.entity_id
_entity_poly.type
_entity_poly.pdbx_seq_one_letter_code
_entity_poly.pdbx_strand_id
1 'polypeptide(L)'
;MEGLRSEKHSSCKYVRSGLALLLQLGTATKIVCYFTNGSQYRPGIASYMPENVDPCLCTHIIYAFAGKANNQITTIEWNDEVLYAGINGLRN
;
A
#
# COMPACT_ATOMS: atom_id res chain seq x y z
N MET A 1 3.98 -17.14 -5.74
CA MET A 1 3.60 -15.73 -5.49
C MET A 1 4.17 -15.19 -4.19
N GLU A 2 4.29 -16.03 -3.15
CA GLU A 2 4.91 -15.66 -1.85
C GLU A 2 6.39 -15.24 -1.96
N GLY A 3 7.18 -15.88 -2.84
CA GLY A 3 8.58 -15.52 -3.09
C GLY A 3 8.77 -14.11 -3.64
N LEU A 4 7.89 -13.63 -4.54
CA LEU A 4 7.99 -12.28 -5.11
C LEU A 4 7.67 -11.20 -4.07
N ARG A 5 6.77 -11.49 -3.13
CA ARG A 5 6.45 -10.61 -2.00
C ARG A 5 7.63 -10.50 -1.02
N SER A 6 8.32 -11.62 -0.75
CA SER A 6 9.51 -11.66 0.11
C SER A 6 10.70 -10.89 -0.46
N GLU A 7 10.94 -11.01 -1.78
CA GLU A 7 12.02 -10.27 -2.48
C GLU A 7 11.83 -8.75 -2.41
N LYS A 8 10.60 -8.25 -2.61
CA LYS A 8 10.28 -6.82 -2.48
C LYS A 8 10.49 -6.32 -1.05
N HIS A 9 10.18 -7.14 -0.05
CA HIS A 9 10.40 -6.81 1.35
C HIS A 9 11.90 -6.69 1.70
N SER A 10 12.73 -7.65 1.25
CA SER A 10 14.19 -7.55 1.41
C SER A 10 14.76 -6.31 0.71
N SER A 11 14.30 -6.00 -0.50
CA SER A 11 14.69 -4.78 -1.23
C SER A 11 14.38 -3.51 -0.43
N CYS A 12 13.24 -3.44 0.24
CA CYS A 12 12.88 -2.30 1.11
C CYS A 12 13.91 -2.03 2.21
N LYS A 13 14.45 -3.08 2.83
CA LYS A 13 15.47 -2.97 3.88
C LYS A 13 16.77 -2.40 3.30
N TYR A 14 17.17 -2.89 2.13
CA TYR A 14 18.37 -2.41 1.45
C TYR A 14 18.24 -0.96 0.97
N VAL A 15 17.10 -0.57 0.40
CA VAL A 15 16.84 0.83 0.02
C VAL A 15 16.89 1.73 1.25
N ARG A 16 16.26 1.35 2.36
CA ARG A 16 16.28 2.12 3.62
C ARG A 16 17.67 2.20 4.25
N SER A 17 18.44 1.11 4.27
CA SER A 17 19.82 1.10 4.77
C SER A 17 20.79 1.88 3.87
N GLY A 18 20.66 1.79 2.55
CA GLY A 18 21.46 2.57 1.59
C GLY A 18 21.16 4.07 1.68
N LEU A 19 19.89 4.44 1.88
CA LEU A 19 19.50 5.84 2.13
C LEU A 19 20.10 6.34 3.45
N ALA A 20 20.08 5.53 4.52
CA ALA A 20 20.58 5.93 5.83
C ALA A 20 22.09 6.26 5.83
N LEU A 21 22.89 5.60 4.99
CA LEU A 21 24.32 5.87 4.87
C LEU A 21 24.61 7.21 4.16
N LEU A 22 23.69 7.71 3.33
CA LEU A 22 23.79 8.97 2.61
C LEU A 22 23.06 10.15 3.29
N LEU A 23 22.23 9.86 4.30
CA LEU A 23 21.24 10.80 4.83
C LEU A 23 21.44 11.09 6.32
N GLN A 24 22.64 11.49 6.74
CA GLN A 24 22.82 12.06 8.09
C GLN A 24 22.35 13.53 8.19
N LEU A 25 21.73 14.11 7.15
CA LEU A 25 21.24 15.50 7.14
C LEU A 25 19.83 15.72 6.55
N GLY A 26 19.02 14.69 6.34
CA GLY A 26 17.69 14.82 5.70
C GLY A 26 16.52 14.69 6.68
N THR A 27 15.60 15.64 6.70
CA THR A 27 14.29 15.46 7.35
C THR A 27 13.57 14.27 6.69
N ALA A 28 12.95 13.40 7.49
CA ALA A 28 12.17 12.28 6.96
C ALA A 28 10.98 12.80 6.14
N THR A 29 11.09 12.76 4.81
CA THR A 29 10.02 13.17 3.90
C THR A 29 8.91 12.12 3.91
N LYS A 30 7.65 12.58 4.08
CA LYS A 30 6.49 11.69 3.99
C LYS A 30 6.02 11.64 2.53
N ILE A 31 5.96 10.44 1.96
CA ILE A 31 5.31 10.17 0.67
C ILE A 31 4.02 9.43 0.99
N VAL A 32 2.89 10.10 0.79
CA VAL A 32 1.55 9.59 1.11
C VAL A 32 0.86 9.18 -0.18
N CYS A 33 0.55 7.90 -0.31
CA CYS A 33 -0.14 7.35 -1.47
C CYS A 33 -1.56 6.95 -1.12
N TYR A 34 -2.48 7.11 -2.07
CA TYR A 34 -3.86 6.66 -1.93
C TYR A 34 -4.05 5.38 -2.73
N PHE A 35 -4.56 4.33 -2.08
CA PHE A 35 -5.05 3.14 -2.74
C PHE A 35 -6.57 3.26 -2.89
N THR A 36 -7.09 3.22 -4.12
CA THR A 36 -8.53 3.35 -4.39
C THR A 36 -9.16 2.00 -4.69
N ASN A 37 -10.17 1.60 -3.91
CA ASN A 37 -10.85 0.30 -4.07
C ASN A 37 -11.52 0.13 -5.45
N GLY A 38 -12.12 1.19 -6.00
CA GLY A 38 -12.72 1.16 -7.33
C GLY A 38 -11.73 0.90 -8.48
N SER A 39 -10.43 0.99 -8.25
CA SER A 39 -9.42 0.69 -9.28
C SER A 39 -9.39 -0.79 -9.70
N GLN A 40 -9.99 -1.67 -8.90
CA GLN A 40 -10.15 -3.09 -9.21
C GLN A 40 -10.96 -3.37 -10.47
N TYR A 41 -11.92 -2.49 -10.77
CA TYR A 41 -12.84 -2.65 -11.90
C TYR A 41 -12.28 -2.14 -13.23
N ARG A 42 -11.08 -1.55 -13.25
CA ARG A 42 -10.46 -1.11 -14.50
C ARG A 42 -10.07 -2.33 -15.35
N PRO A 43 -10.26 -2.27 -16.68
CA PRO A 43 -10.00 -3.42 -17.53
C PRO A 43 -8.49 -3.63 -17.79
N GLY A 44 -8.11 -4.90 -17.99
CA GLY A 44 -6.78 -5.29 -18.45
C GLY A 44 -5.66 -4.80 -17.53
N ILE A 45 -4.62 -4.24 -18.14
CA ILE A 45 -3.41 -3.76 -17.42
C ILE A 45 -3.67 -2.58 -16.47
N ALA A 46 -4.84 -1.94 -16.58
CA ALA A 46 -5.21 -0.82 -15.72
C ALA A 46 -5.93 -1.28 -14.43
N SER A 47 -6.32 -2.56 -14.33
CA SER A 47 -6.81 -3.15 -13.08
C SER A 47 -5.71 -3.05 -12.03
N TYR A 48 -6.08 -2.61 -10.82
CA TYR A 48 -5.11 -2.35 -9.77
C TYR A 48 -5.59 -2.94 -8.44
N MET A 49 -4.81 -3.87 -7.92
CA MET A 49 -5.04 -4.64 -6.70
C MET A 49 -3.91 -4.44 -5.70
N PRO A 50 -4.05 -4.84 -4.43
CA PRO A 50 -3.00 -4.70 -3.42
C PRO A 50 -1.66 -5.32 -3.85
N GLU A 51 -1.66 -6.37 -4.65
CA GLU A 51 -0.47 -7.02 -5.20
C GLU A 51 0.31 -6.14 -6.18
N ASN A 52 -0.35 -5.17 -6.79
CA ASN A 52 0.27 -4.22 -7.71
C ASN A 52 0.97 -3.06 -6.98
N VAL A 53 0.72 -2.90 -5.68
CA VAL A 53 1.35 -1.86 -4.86
C VAL A 53 2.82 -2.20 -4.62
N ASP A 54 3.70 -1.23 -4.87
CA ASP A 54 5.09 -1.31 -4.44
C ASP A 54 5.18 -0.92 -2.95
N PRO A 55 5.52 -1.85 -2.04
CA PRO A 55 5.59 -1.57 -0.61
C PRO A 55 6.68 -0.56 -0.22
N CYS A 56 7.60 -0.23 -1.13
CA CYS A 56 8.72 0.67 -0.86
C CYS A 56 8.57 2.06 -1.47
N LEU A 57 7.56 2.25 -2.32
CA LEU A 57 7.32 3.54 -2.99
C LEU A 57 6.83 4.62 -2.02
N CYS A 58 5.96 4.24 -1.09
CA CYS A 58 5.23 5.16 -0.23
C CYS A 58 5.63 4.95 1.23
N THR A 59 5.75 6.02 2.00
CA THR A 59 5.93 5.89 3.46
C THR A 59 4.62 5.71 4.20
N HIS A 60 3.51 6.16 3.60
CA HIS A 60 2.15 5.98 4.10
C HIS A 60 1.23 5.60 2.95
N ILE A 61 0.34 4.64 3.19
CA ILE A 61 -0.74 4.29 2.26
C ILE A 61 -2.06 4.59 2.97
N ILE A 62 -2.91 5.39 2.34
CA ILE A 62 -4.27 5.69 2.77
C ILE A 62 -5.21 4.89 1.89
N TYR A 63 -6.08 4.09 2.50
CA TYR A 63 -7.15 3.40 1.80
C TYR A 63 -8.30 4.37 1.51
N ALA A 64 -8.67 4.52 0.25
CA ALA A 64 -9.77 5.34 -0.24
C ALA A 64 -10.84 4.45 -0.88
N PHE A 65 -12.05 4.33 -0.34
CA PHE A 65 -12.59 4.99 0.86
C PHE A 65 -13.33 3.98 1.74
N ALA A 66 -13.58 4.37 2.98
CA ALA A 66 -14.55 3.71 3.85
C ALA A 66 -15.90 4.42 3.76
N GLY A 67 -16.97 3.68 3.99
CA GLY A 67 -18.34 4.16 4.02
C GLY A 67 -18.76 4.67 5.39
N LYS A 68 -19.99 5.17 5.47
CA LYS A 68 -20.63 5.60 6.71
C LYS A 68 -22.09 5.16 6.72
N ALA A 69 -22.49 4.41 7.75
CA ALA A 69 -23.89 4.13 8.05
C ALA A 69 -24.12 4.25 9.56
N ASN A 70 -25.24 4.86 9.97
CA ASN A 70 -25.59 5.03 11.39
C ASN A 70 -24.46 5.66 12.24
N ASN A 71 -23.73 6.63 11.68
CA ASN A 71 -22.55 7.26 12.29
C ASN A 71 -21.40 6.29 12.65
N GLN A 72 -21.40 5.10 12.07
CA GLN A 72 -20.32 4.13 12.15
C GLN A 72 -19.65 3.99 10.79
N ILE A 73 -18.36 3.65 10.83
CA ILE A 73 -17.58 3.37 9.63
C ILE A 73 -18.04 2.01 9.08
N THR A 74 -18.25 1.95 7.78
CA THR A 74 -18.61 0.71 7.07
C THR A 74 -17.71 0.50 5.87
N THR A 75 -17.83 -0.65 5.22
CA THR A 75 -17.29 -0.87 3.88
C THR A 75 -18.15 -0.17 2.82
N ILE A 76 -17.59 0.01 1.63
CA ILE A 76 -18.27 0.49 0.42
C ILE A 76 -18.35 -0.64 -0.60
N GLU A 77 -17.23 -1.31 -0.84
CA GLU A 77 -17.14 -2.41 -1.80
C GLU A 77 -17.31 -3.77 -1.10
N TRP A 78 -17.89 -4.71 -1.83
CA TRP A 78 -18.21 -6.06 -1.32
C TRP A 78 -16.98 -6.84 -0.82
N ASN A 79 -15.78 -6.50 -1.30
CA ASN A 79 -14.51 -7.14 -0.96
C ASN A 79 -13.53 -6.22 -0.22
N ASP A 80 -13.99 -5.09 0.33
CA ASP A 80 -13.12 -4.14 1.05
C ASP A 80 -12.32 -4.82 2.17
N GLU A 81 -12.89 -5.79 2.90
CA GLU A 81 -12.16 -6.51 3.96
C GLU A 81 -10.95 -7.31 3.44
N VAL A 82 -11.09 -7.91 2.26
CA VAL A 82 -9.99 -8.62 1.58
C VAL A 82 -8.92 -7.63 1.14
N LEU A 83 -9.34 -6.48 0.59
CA LEU A 83 -8.42 -5.43 0.18
C LEU A 83 -7.70 -4.78 1.37
N TYR A 84 -8.39 -4.59 2.51
CA TYR A 84 -7.78 -4.12 3.76
C TYR A 84 -6.69 -5.08 4.23
N ALA A 85 -6.97 -6.38 4.24
CA ALA A 85 -5.97 -7.39 4.59
C ALA A 85 -4.76 -7.34 3.64
N GLY A 86 -5.01 -7.20 2.32
CA GLY A 86 -3.98 -7.08 1.30
C GLY A 86 -3.05 -5.88 1.52
N ILE A 87 -3.63 -4.68 1.74
CA ILE A 87 -2.88 -3.44 1.96
C ILE A 87 -2.15 -3.47 3.31
N ASN A 88 -2.79 -3.95 4.38
CA ASN A 88 -2.14 -4.08 5.69
C ASN A 88 -0.98 -5.10 5.66
N GLY A 89 -1.09 -6.12 4.81
CA GLY A 89 -0.03 -7.09 4.55
C GLY A 89 1.21 -6.53 3.86
N LEU A 90 1.21 -5.28 3.41
CA LEU A 90 2.39 -4.60 2.83
C LEU A 90 3.30 -3.98 3.90
N ARG A 91 2.86 -3.92 5.17
CA ARG A 91 3.63 -3.29 6.25
C ARG A 91 4.88 -4.08 6.66
N ASN A 92 4.94 -5.37 6.35
CA ASN A 92 5.89 -6.34 6.92
C ASN A 92 6.51 -7.29 5.90
#